data_AF-A0A9D2PYN7-F1
#
_entry.id   AF-A0A9D2PYN7-F1
#
_cell.length_a   1.000
_cell.length_b   1.000
_cell.length_c   1.000
_cell.angle_alpha   90.00
_cell.angle_beta   90.00
_cell.angle_gamma   90.00
#
_symmetry.space_group_name_H-M   'P 1'
#
loop_
_entity.id
_entity.type
_entity.pdbx_description
1 polymer ?
#
loop_
_entity_poly.entity_id
_entity_poly.type
_entity_poly.pdbx_seq_one_letter_code
_entity_poly.pdbx_strand_id
1 'polypeptide(L)'
;MTHVALTIAGSEASGGAGAQTDLKTFHQLGTFGTAALTCIVSFDPKNDWGHRFVPLDPQLIADQIEASTSVHDIDTTKIGMLGSPATIDTVAHALAERSFTNVVLDPVLICKGNEGGFAQDTDDALKAQILPLATFVTPNHFETLALSGMESIENVEELTEAAKRIHDTFDVIVLAKGGVVLEGEDAVDVFYD
;
A
#
# COMPACT_ATOMS: atom_id res chain seq x y z
N MET A 1 22.39 3.52 -16.01
CA MET A 1 22.35 3.10 -14.59
C MET A 1 21.06 2.30 -14.42
N THR A 2 21.10 1.19 -13.69
CA THR A 2 19.90 0.39 -13.42
C THR A 2 19.17 1.03 -12.24
N HIS A 3 17.88 1.33 -12.39
CA HIS A 3 17.05 1.79 -11.27
C HIS A 3 16.81 0.64 -10.29
N VAL A 4 16.80 0.94 -8.99
CA VAL A 4 16.50 -0.02 -7.93
C VAL A 4 15.26 0.46 -7.19
N ALA A 5 14.29 -0.43 -6.98
CA ALA A 5 13.09 -0.14 -6.20
C ALA A 5 12.89 -1.18 -5.11
N LEU A 6 12.48 -0.71 -3.93
CA LEU A 6 12.09 -1.55 -2.81
C LEU A 6 10.57 -1.73 -2.78
N THR A 7 10.09 -2.94 -2.56
CA THR A 7 8.72 -3.16 -2.05
C THR A 7 8.76 -3.53 -0.57
N ILE A 8 7.87 -2.93 0.22
CA ILE A 8 7.60 -3.31 1.60
C ILE A 8 6.17 -3.85 1.64
N ALA A 9 6.03 -5.17 1.59
CA ALA A 9 4.73 -5.83 1.39
C ALA A 9 4.71 -7.27 1.91
N GLY A 10 3.51 -7.85 2.01
CA GLY A 10 3.33 -9.27 2.31
C GLY A 10 3.72 -10.18 1.14
N SER A 11 4.13 -11.40 1.48
CA SER A 11 4.27 -12.50 0.52
C SER A 11 2.92 -13.22 0.36
N GLU A 12 2.35 -13.21 -0.84
CA GLU A 12 1.08 -13.88 -1.14
C GLU A 12 1.33 -15.18 -1.91
N ALA A 13 0.89 -16.32 -1.36
CA ALA A 13 1.33 -17.65 -1.77
C ALA A 13 0.94 -18.07 -3.20
N SER A 14 -0.14 -17.54 -3.78
CA SER A 14 -0.51 -17.81 -5.17
C SER A 14 0.35 -17.02 -6.17
N GLY A 15 1.01 -15.95 -5.71
CA GLY A 15 1.84 -15.06 -6.52
C GLY A 15 1.02 -14.13 -7.42
N GLY A 16 -0.26 -13.94 -7.09
CA GLY A 16 -1.18 -13.01 -7.74
C GLY A 16 -1.14 -11.61 -7.14
N ALA A 17 -0.67 -11.47 -5.89
CA ALA A 17 -0.51 -10.17 -5.23
C ALA A 17 0.82 -10.08 -4.45
N GLY A 18 0.91 -9.07 -3.58
CA GLY A 18 2.03 -8.89 -2.66
C GLY A 18 3.37 -8.60 -3.33
N ALA A 19 4.45 -8.86 -2.60
CA ALA A 19 5.81 -8.62 -3.06
C ALA A 19 6.13 -9.39 -4.36
N GLN A 20 5.50 -10.54 -4.61
CA GLN A 20 5.64 -11.29 -5.85
C GLN A 20 5.22 -10.47 -7.07
N THR A 21 4.05 -9.83 -7.02
CA THR A 21 3.54 -9.01 -8.13
C THR A 21 4.33 -7.72 -8.27
N ASP A 22 4.74 -7.12 -7.15
CA ASP A 22 5.59 -5.94 -7.17
C ASP A 22 6.93 -6.23 -7.87
N LEU A 23 7.64 -7.29 -7.47
CA LEU A 23 8.93 -7.68 -8.06
C LEU A 23 8.81 -8.05 -9.55
N LYS A 24 7.73 -8.74 -9.96
CA LYS A 24 7.46 -9.03 -11.38
C LYS A 24 7.24 -7.74 -12.17
N THR A 25 6.50 -6.80 -11.59
CA THR A 25 6.22 -5.50 -12.21
C THR A 25 7.51 -4.70 -12.38
N PHE A 26 8.34 -4.61 -11.34
CA PHE A 26 9.65 -3.96 -11.41
C PHE A 26 10.51 -4.59 -12.51
N HIS A 27 10.60 -5.93 -12.55
CA HIS A 27 11.36 -6.63 -13.57
C HIS A 27 10.86 -6.33 -15.00
N GLN A 28 9.55 -6.35 -15.21
CA GLN A 28 8.93 -6.08 -16.51
C GLN A 28 9.20 -4.64 -17.00
N LEU A 29 9.37 -3.71 -16.07
CA LEU A 29 9.70 -2.30 -16.33
C LEU A 29 11.21 -2.02 -16.39
N GLY A 30 12.07 -3.05 -16.28
CA GLY A 30 13.52 -2.90 -16.33
C GLY A 30 14.16 -2.37 -15.04
N THR A 31 13.44 -2.42 -13.92
CA THR A 31 13.89 -2.01 -12.59
C THR A 31 14.36 -3.23 -11.79
N PHE A 32 15.48 -3.10 -11.08
CA PHE A 32 15.93 -4.12 -10.13
C PHE A 32 15.08 -4.03 -8.86
N GLY A 33 14.30 -5.08 -8.59
CA GLY A 33 13.41 -5.13 -7.43
C GLY A 33 14.07 -5.75 -6.20
N THR A 34 13.98 -5.09 -5.05
CA THR A 34 14.25 -5.65 -3.72
C THR A 34 12.95 -5.73 -2.91
N ALA A 35 12.90 -6.58 -1.89
CA ALA A 35 11.71 -6.72 -1.05
C ALA A 35 12.08 -6.82 0.43
N ALA A 36 11.32 -6.11 1.28
CA ALA A 36 11.24 -6.36 2.70
C ALA A 36 9.84 -6.93 3.00
N LEU A 37 9.80 -8.18 3.44
CA LEU A 37 8.54 -8.89 3.67
C LEU A 37 7.95 -8.52 5.02
N THR A 38 6.65 -8.21 5.06
CA THR A 38 5.92 -7.85 6.29
C THR A 38 5.16 -9.02 6.91
N CYS A 39 4.73 -9.96 6.07
CA CYS A 39 3.96 -11.13 6.46
C CYS A 39 4.02 -12.20 5.36
N ILE A 40 3.51 -13.39 5.68
CA ILE A 40 3.23 -14.46 4.73
C ILE A 40 1.73 -14.75 4.77
N VAL A 41 1.09 -14.71 3.60
CA VAL A 41 -0.32 -14.99 3.41
C VAL A 41 -0.47 -16.24 2.54
N SER A 42 -1.17 -17.23 3.06
CA SER A 42 -1.63 -18.40 2.30
C SER A 42 -3.16 -18.51 2.38
N PHE A 43 -3.74 -19.39 1.57
CA PHE A 43 -5.19 -19.61 1.52
C PHE A 43 -5.48 -21.07 1.83
N ASP A 44 -6.67 -21.35 2.34
CA ASP A 44 -7.17 -22.71 2.51
C ASP A 44 -8.21 -23.06 1.43
N PRO A 45 -7.81 -23.73 0.33
CA PRO A 45 -8.74 -24.13 -0.72
C PRO A 45 -9.84 -25.10 -0.24
N LYS A 46 -9.69 -25.69 0.97
CA LYS A 46 -10.66 -26.62 1.56
C LYS A 46 -11.62 -25.94 2.55
N ASN A 47 -11.41 -24.67 2.85
CA ASN A 47 -12.18 -23.92 3.84
C ASN A 47 -12.50 -22.52 3.29
N ASP A 48 -13.31 -22.48 2.22
CA ASP A 48 -13.78 -21.26 1.55
C ASP A 48 -12.69 -20.26 1.19
N TRP A 49 -11.49 -20.76 0.84
CA TRP A 49 -10.32 -19.94 0.54
C TRP A 49 -9.93 -18.99 1.67
N GLY A 50 -10.21 -19.38 2.92
CA GLY A 50 -9.89 -18.58 4.10
C GLY A 50 -8.42 -18.21 4.16
N HIS A 51 -8.15 -16.93 4.45
CA HIS A 51 -6.79 -16.41 4.54
C HIS A 51 -6.10 -16.94 5.81
N ARG A 52 -4.84 -17.33 5.66
CA ARG A 52 -3.93 -17.70 6.74
C ARG A 52 -2.79 -16.70 6.75
N PHE A 53 -2.88 -15.75 7.67
CA PHE A 53 -1.94 -14.66 7.83
C PHE A 53 -0.92 -14.98 8.92
N VAL A 54 0.37 -14.82 8.60
CA VAL A 54 1.47 -14.94 9.55
C VAL A 54 2.30 -13.66 9.50
N PRO A 55 2.28 -12.81 10.54
CA PRO A 55 3.12 -11.63 10.59
C PRO A 55 4.60 -12.02 10.74
N LEU A 56 5.49 -11.23 10.16
CA LEU A 56 6.92 -11.33 10.46
C LEU A 56 7.25 -10.47 11.69
N ASP A 57 8.33 -10.85 12.36
CA ASP A 57 8.82 -10.10 13.52
C ASP A 57 9.24 -8.67 13.11
N PRO A 58 8.85 -7.62 13.85
CA PRO A 58 9.24 -6.24 13.57
C PRO A 58 10.74 -6.03 13.37
N GLN A 59 11.60 -6.65 14.18
CA GLN A 59 13.04 -6.51 14.03
C GLN A 59 13.51 -7.13 12.71
N LEU A 60 12.95 -8.29 12.34
CA LEU A 60 13.26 -8.90 11.04
C LEU A 60 12.82 -8.03 9.86
N ILE A 61 11.73 -7.26 9.98
CA ILE A 61 11.32 -6.29 8.95
C ILE A 61 12.34 -5.15 8.85
N ALA A 62 12.75 -4.59 9.98
CA ALA A 62 13.78 -3.55 10.04
C ALA A 62 15.11 -4.01 9.43
N ASP A 63 15.58 -5.20 9.81
CA ASP A 63 16.83 -5.79 9.32
C ASP A 63 16.81 -5.98 7.78
N GLN A 64 15.66 -6.38 7.21
CA GLN A 64 15.50 -6.52 5.75
C GLN A 64 15.59 -5.17 5.03
N ILE A 65 14.96 -4.12 5.58
CA ILE A 65 15.00 -2.77 5.01
C ILE A 65 16.43 -2.22 5.11
N GLU A 66 17.09 -2.37 6.26
CA GLU A 66 18.47 -1.97 6.47
C GLU A 66 19.41 -2.65 5.46
N ALA A 67 19.31 -3.97 5.31
CA ALA A 67 20.15 -4.72 4.39
C ALA A 67 19.97 -4.25 2.93
N SER A 68 18.72 -4.12 2.48
CA SER A 68 18.42 -3.72 1.09
C SER A 68 18.96 -2.33 0.76
N THR A 69 18.72 -1.38 1.66
CA THR A 69 19.10 0.04 1.49
C THR A 69 20.58 0.31 1.79
N SER A 70 21.30 -0.63 2.42
CA SER A 70 22.76 -0.54 2.61
C SER A 70 23.55 -1.10 1.42
N VAL A 71 22.95 -2.03 0.67
CA VAL A 71 23.58 -2.66 -0.51
C VAL A 71 23.30 -1.88 -1.79
N HIS A 72 22.12 -1.28 -1.89
CA HIS A 72 21.68 -0.57 -3.09
C HIS A 72 21.36 0.89 -2.78
N ASP A 73 21.62 1.76 -3.75
CA ASP A 73 21.12 3.14 -3.74
C ASP A 73 19.65 3.10 -4.17
N ILE A 74 18.74 3.12 -3.18
CA ILE A 74 17.29 3.01 -3.37
C ILE A 74 16.64 4.33 -3.01
N ASP A 75 16.12 5.05 -4.00
CA ASP A 75 15.39 6.30 -3.82
C ASP A 75 13.85 6.13 -3.92
N THR A 76 13.40 4.95 -4.33
CA THR A 76 12.00 4.65 -4.62
C THR A 76 11.55 3.40 -3.86
N THR A 77 10.47 3.54 -3.10
CA THR A 77 9.86 2.44 -2.36
C THR A 77 8.36 2.38 -2.63
N LYS A 78 7.83 1.16 -2.76
CA LYS A 78 6.40 0.90 -2.80
C LYS A 78 5.99 0.19 -1.52
N ILE A 79 4.92 0.66 -0.90
CA ILE A 79 4.37 0.10 0.33
C ILE A 79 3.05 -0.58 -0.02
N GLY A 80 2.91 -1.84 0.37
CA GLY A 80 1.66 -2.60 0.26
C GLY A 80 1.05 -2.88 1.63
N MET A 81 0.42 -4.05 1.78
CA MET A 81 -0.19 -4.45 3.04
C MET A 81 0.84 -4.59 4.18
N LEU A 82 0.62 -3.82 5.26
CA LEU A 82 1.46 -3.84 6.47
C LEU A 82 0.89 -4.73 7.59
N GLY A 83 -0.43 -4.85 7.69
CA GLY A 83 -1.11 -5.92 8.44
C GLY A 83 -1.11 -5.81 9.97
N SER A 84 -0.39 -4.87 10.59
CA SER A 84 -0.51 -4.58 12.03
C SER A 84 0.06 -3.20 12.40
N PRO A 85 -0.36 -2.61 13.53
CA PRO A 85 0.22 -1.36 14.04
C PRO A 85 1.73 -1.47 14.34
N ALA A 86 2.20 -2.62 14.82
CA ALA A 86 3.63 -2.83 15.11
C ALA A 86 4.48 -2.85 13.83
N THR A 87 3.97 -3.45 12.76
CA THR A 87 4.60 -3.39 11.43
C THR A 87 4.62 -1.97 10.90
N ILE A 88 3.50 -1.26 11.04
CA ILE A 88 3.37 0.14 10.61
C ILE A 88 4.40 1.02 11.32
N ASP A 89 4.51 0.91 12.64
CA ASP A 89 5.48 1.65 13.44
C ASP A 89 6.91 1.38 12.98
N THR A 90 7.26 0.11 12.75
CA THR A 90 8.58 -0.28 12.25
C THR A 90 8.89 0.33 10.88
N VAL A 91 7.94 0.25 9.94
CA VAL A 91 8.12 0.78 8.59
C VAL A 91 8.18 2.31 8.61
N ALA A 92 7.35 2.98 9.41
CA ALA A 92 7.37 4.43 9.57
C ALA A 92 8.72 4.93 10.09
N HIS A 93 9.30 4.26 11.10
CA HIS A 93 10.64 4.57 11.59
C HIS A 93 11.69 4.40 10.49
N ALA A 94 11.67 3.27 9.77
CA ALA A 94 12.64 3.01 8.70
C ALA A 94 12.53 4.01 7.52
N LEU A 95 11.32 4.49 7.22
CA LEU A 95 11.09 5.56 6.23
C LEU A 95 11.57 6.92 6.75
N ALA A 96 11.36 7.24 8.02
CA ALA A 96 11.77 8.53 8.60
C ALA A 96 13.29 8.68 8.74
N GLU A 97 14.00 7.58 8.99
CA GLU A 97 15.47 7.57 9.07
C GLU A 97 16.17 7.73 7.71
N ARG A 98 15.43 7.63 6.61
CA ARG A 98 15.98 7.59 5.24
C ARG A 98 15.26 8.59 4.34
N SER A 99 15.98 9.17 3.39
CA SER A 99 15.38 10.10 2.43
C SER A 99 15.00 9.37 1.14
N PHE A 100 13.90 8.62 1.17
CA PHE A 100 13.29 8.14 -0.07
C PHE A 100 12.73 9.33 -0.84
N THR A 101 13.09 9.45 -2.12
CA THR A 101 12.56 10.49 -3.01
C THR A 101 11.12 10.18 -3.41
N ASN A 102 10.81 8.90 -3.64
CA ASN A 102 9.49 8.45 -4.06
C ASN A 102 8.97 7.37 -3.11
N VAL A 103 7.87 7.65 -2.43
CA VAL A 103 7.16 6.71 -1.57
C VAL A 103 5.77 6.48 -2.16
N VAL A 104 5.60 5.36 -2.85
CA VAL A 104 4.33 4.95 -3.46
C VAL A 104 3.57 4.10 -2.45
N LEU A 105 2.48 4.62 -1.92
CA LEU A 105 1.62 3.92 -0.98
C LEU A 105 0.40 3.32 -1.68
N ASP A 106 0.26 2.00 -1.62
CA ASP A 106 -1.02 1.32 -1.83
C ASP A 106 -1.69 1.18 -0.46
N PRO A 107 -2.68 2.03 -0.12
CA PRO A 107 -3.17 2.17 1.25
C PRO A 107 -4.14 1.03 1.58
N VAL A 108 -3.63 -0.21 1.66
CA VAL A 108 -4.43 -1.41 1.89
C VAL A 108 -5.07 -1.35 3.28
N LEU A 109 -6.28 -0.80 3.33
CA LEU A 109 -7.10 -0.70 4.53
C LEU A 109 -7.81 -2.03 4.78
N ILE A 110 -7.89 -2.42 6.05
CA ILE A 110 -8.43 -3.73 6.46
C ILE A 110 -9.86 -3.58 7.02
N CYS A 111 -10.18 -2.43 7.64
CA CYS A 111 -11.48 -2.20 8.26
C CYS A 111 -12.53 -1.86 7.20
N LYS A 112 -13.36 -2.82 6.77
CA LYS A 112 -14.37 -2.62 5.70
C LYS A 112 -15.67 -1.94 6.17
N GLY A 113 -15.67 -1.25 7.30
CA GLY A 113 -16.88 -0.61 7.85
C GLY A 113 -16.71 -0.17 9.31
N ASN A 114 -17.74 -0.37 10.14
CA ASN A 114 -17.70 -0.05 11.57
C ASN A 114 -17.09 -1.17 12.44
N GLU A 115 -16.15 -1.93 11.90
CA GLU A 115 -15.50 -3.04 12.59
C GLU A 115 -14.42 -2.50 13.54
N GLY A 116 -14.83 -2.11 14.75
CA GLY A 116 -13.89 -1.66 15.77
C GLY A 116 -12.88 -2.76 16.17
N GLY A 117 -11.76 -2.33 16.76
CA GLY A 117 -10.70 -3.22 17.24
C GLY A 117 -9.49 -3.23 16.29
N PHE A 118 -8.84 -4.39 16.16
CA PHE A 118 -7.53 -4.52 15.49
C PHE A 118 -7.48 -3.95 14.07
N ALA A 119 -8.55 -4.12 13.29
CA ALA A 119 -8.62 -3.60 11.92
C ALA A 119 -8.60 -2.06 11.91
N GLN A 120 -9.43 -1.43 12.75
CA GLN A 120 -9.46 0.02 12.91
C GLN A 120 -8.11 0.56 13.42
N ASP A 121 -7.50 -0.09 14.43
CA ASP A 121 -6.20 0.33 14.96
C ASP A 121 -5.09 0.28 13.89
N THR A 122 -5.16 -0.69 12.98
CA THR A 122 -4.21 -0.82 11.86
C THR A 122 -4.41 0.30 10.84
N ASP A 123 -5.66 0.58 10.46
CA ASP A 123 -5.97 1.61 9.49
C ASP A 123 -5.64 3.02 10.03
N ASP A 124 -5.94 3.28 11.31
CA ASP A 124 -5.61 4.55 11.97
C ASP A 124 -4.09 4.74 12.06
N ALA A 125 -3.33 3.68 12.40
CA ALA A 125 -1.88 3.74 12.40
C ALA A 125 -1.32 4.03 11.00
N LEU A 126 -1.86 3.42 9.95
CA LEU A 126 -1.41 3.63 8.57
C LEU A 126 -1.63 5.09 8.15
N LYS A 127 -2.83 5.62 8.41
CA LYS A 127 -3.18 7.01 8.11
C LYS A 127 -2.33 8.01 8.90
N ALA A 128 -2.03 7.71 10.16
CA ALA A 128 -1.28 8.62 11.02
C ALA A 128 0.24 8.61 10.77
N GLN A 129 0.81 7.46 10.37
CA GLN A 129 2.27 7.26 10.38
C GLN A 129 2.88 7.06 9.00
N ILE A 130 2.16 6.44 8.06
CA ILE A 130 2.71 6.09 6.73
C ILE A 130 2.22 7.06 5.67
N LEU A 131 0.92 7.37 5.66
CA LEU A 131 0.31 8.26 4.69
C LEU A 131 1.01 9.64 4.61
N PRO A 132 1.41 10.29 5.72
CA PRO A 132 2.14 11.57 5.66
C PRO A 132 3.56 11.48 5.10
N LEU A 133 4.09 10.27 4.91
CA LEU A 133 5.40 10.01 4.33
C LEU A 133 5.29 9.63 2.83
N ALA A 134 4.07 9.44 2.32
CA ALA A 134 3.85 9.09 0.93
C ALA A 134 4.07 10.31 0.01
N THR A 135 4.57 10.05 -1.20
CA THR A 135 4.60 11.05 -2.29
C THR A 135 3.49 10.80 -3.30
N PHE A 136 3.04 9.54 -3.37
CA PHE A 136 2.02 9.06 -4.30
C PHE A 136 1.16 8.01 -3.60
N VAL A 137 -0.16 8.08 -3.75
CA VAL A 137 -1.11 7.13 -3.16
C VAL A 137 -2.01 6.53 -4.23
N THR A 138 -2.24 5.22 -4.18
CA THR A 138 -3.09 4.49 -5.15
C THR A 138 -4.34 3.88 -4.49
N PRO A 139 -5.25 4.67 -3.89
CA PRO A 139 -6.41 4.09 -3.21
C PRO A 139 -7.38 3.45 -4.21
N ASN A 140 -7.97 2.31 -3.87
CA ASN A 140 -9.17 1.82 -4.55
C ASN A 140 -10.42 2.61 -4.13
N HIS A 141 -11.58 2.32 -4.72
CA HIS A 141 -12.83 3.00 -4.42
C HIS A 141 -13.17 3.07 -2.92
N PHE A 142 -13.05 1.93 -2.21
CA PHE A 142 -13.31 1.84 -0.77
C PHE A 142 -12.31 2.69 0.03
N GLU A 143 -11.03 2.60 -0.29
CA GLU A 143 -9.97 3.38 0.36
C GLU A 143 -10.13 4.88 0.07
N THR A 144 -10.59 5.22 -1.13
CA THR A 144 -10.82 6.61 -1.55
C THR A 144 -11.95 7.23 -0.73
N LEU A 145 -13.04 6.51 -0.47
CA LEU A 145 -14.09 6.94 0.47
C LEU A 145 -13.50 7.19 1.86
N ALA A 146 -12.76 6.21 2.38
CA ALA A 146 -12.22 6.26 3.74
C ALA A 146 -11.15 7.35 3.96
N LEU A 147 -10.44 7.75 2.91
CA LEU A 147 -9.40 8.80 2.97
C LEU A 147 -9.94 10.19 2.63
N SER A 148 -10.90 10.31 1.72
CA SER A 148 -11.53 11.59 1.36
C SER A 148 -12.55 12.09 2.38
N GLY A 149 -13.05 11.19 3.24
CA GLY A 149 -14.12 11.49 4.20
C GLY A 149 -15.48 11.74 3.54
N MET A 150 -15.65 11.32 2.27
CA MET A 150 -16.93 11.37 1.57
C MET A 150 -17.84 10.22 1.97
N GLU A 151 -19.16 10.44 1.96
CA GLU A 151 -20.15 9.41 2.29
C GLU A 151 -20.39 8.42 1.14
N SER A 152 -20.27 8.88 -0.11
CA SER A 152 -20.41 8.07 -1.32
C SER A 152 -19.57 8.63 -2.47
N ILE A 153 -19.27 7.74 -3.44
CA ILE A 153 -18.62 8.03 -4.71
C ILE A 153 -19.36 7.16 -5.75
N GLU A 154 -20.25 7.75 -6.53
CA GLU A 154 -21.14 7.04 -7.46
C GLU A 154 -20.77 7.26 -8.93
N ASN A 155 -19.91 8.24 -9.22
CA ASN A 155 -19.52 8.61 -10.58
C ASN A 155 -18.07 9.13 -10.62
N VAL A 156 -17.56 9.37 -11.84
CA VAL A 156 -16.18 9.80 -12.07
C VAL A 156 -15.94 11.23 -11.55
N GLU A 157 -16.95 12.09 -11.61
CA GLU A 157 -16.87 13.44 -11.07
C GLU A 157 -16.67 13.43 -9.54
N GLU A 158 -17.40 12.59 -8.83
CA GLU A 158 -17.22 12.37 -7.39
C GLU A 158 -15.89 11.70 -7.05
N LEU A 159 -15.43 10.74 -7.87
CA LEU A 159 -14.10 10.13 -7.70
C LEU A 159 -13.00 11.19 -7.86
N THR A 160 -13.19 12.14 -8.77
CA THR A 160 -12.26 13.26 -8.98
C THR A 160 -12.23 14.21 -7.80
N GLU A 161 -13.40 14.59 -7.26
CA GLU A 161 -13.49 15.40 -6.05
C GLU A 161 -12.85 14.68 -4.85
N ALA A 162 -13.05 13.37 -4.72
CA ALA A 162 -12.46 12.58 -3.66
C ALA A 162 -10.92 12.53 -3.76
N ALA A 163 -10.38 12.30 -4.97
CA ALA A 163 -8.94 12.32 -5.22
C ALA A 163 -8.32 13.68 -4.87
N LYS A 164 -9.00 14.77 -5.24
CA LYS A 164 -8.59 16.14 -4.90
C LYS A 164 -8.55 16.38 -3.39
N ARG A 165 -9.59 15.94 -2.65
CA ARG A 165 -9.60 16.07 -1.18
C ARG A 165 -8.43 15.35 -0.52
N ILE A 166 -8.10 14.16 -1.01
CA ILE A 166 -6.97 13.38 -0.50
C ILE A 166 -5.66 14.13 -0.78
N HIS A 167 -5.46 14.63 -2.00
CA HIS A 167 -4.31 15.46 -2.35
C HIS A 167 -4.20 16.69 -1.44
N ASP A 168 -5.25 17.50 -1.34
CA ASP A 168 -5.27 18.74 -0.55
C ASP A 168 -5.03 18.47 0.96
N THR A 169 -5.46 17.32 1.47
CA THR A 169 -5.33 16.97 2.89
C THR A 169 -3.96 16.42 3.25
N PHE A 170 -3.36 15.62 2.37
CA PHE A 170 -2.13 14.87 2.67
C PHE A 170 -0.90 15.35 1.91
N ASP A 171 -1.05 16.29 0.97
CA ASP A 171 0.04 16.80 0.11
C ASP A 171 0.69 15.67 -0.72
N VAL A 172 -0.15 14.88 -1.39
CA VAL A 172 0.27 13.67 -2.14
C VAL A 172 -0.34 13.63 -3.54
N ILE A 173 0.37 13.02 -4.49
CA ILE A 173 -0.22 12.68 -5.79
C ILE A 173 -1.17 11.49 -5.60
N VAL A 174 -2.32 11.49 -6.26
CA VAL A 174 -3.36 10.46 -6.07
C VAL A 174 -3.71 9.80 -7.40
N LEU A 175 -3.71 8.47 -7.43
CA LEU A 175 -4.36 7.67 -8.48
C LEU A 175 -5.52 6.88 -7.85
N ALA A 176 -6.70 7.49 -7.83
CA ALA A 176 -7.91 6.89 -7.28
C ALA A 176 -8.52 5.90 -8.28
N LYS A 177 -8.59 4.63 -7.90
CA LYS A 177 -9.06 3.55 -8.78
C LYS A 177 -10.57 3.35 -8.62
N GLY A 178 -11.35 3.60 -9.67
CA GLY A 178 -12.81 3.44 -9.65
C GLY A 178 -13.27 1.98 -9.61
N GLY A 179 -12.46 1.08 -10.17
CA GLY A 179 -12.72 -0.36 -10.16
C GLY A 179 -14.04 -0.73 -10.84
N VAL A 180 -14.66 -1.83 -10.39
CA VAL A 180 -15.95 -2.31 -10.91
C VAL A 180 -17.18 -1.64 -10.27
N VAL A 181 -16.95 -0.67 -9.38
CA VAL A 181 -18.02 -0.01 -8.61
C VAL A 181 -18.70 1.08 -9.43
N LEU A 182 -17.92 1.82 -10.23
CA LEU A 182 -18.46 2.81 -11.15
C LEU A 182 -19.02 2.11 -12.39
N GLU A 183 -20.22 2.51 -12.80
CA GLU A 183 -20.85 1.97 -14.01
C GLU A 183 -20.09 2.40 -15.28
N GLY A 184 -19.96 1.47 -16.23
CA GLY A 184 -19.27 1.72 -17.50
C GLY A 184 -18.76 0.44 -18.16
N GLU A 185 -18.32 0.54 -19.41
CA GLU A 185 -17.67 -0.57 -20.12
C GLU A 185 -16.19 -0.72 -19.75
N ASP A 186 -15.56 0.39 -19.31
CA ASP A 186 -14.14 0.47 -18.97
C ASP A 186 -13.93 0.70 -17.47
N ALA A 187 -12.85 0.16 -16.92
CA ALA A 187 -12.36 0.56 -15.60
C ALA A 187 -11.74 1.96 -15.68
N VAL A 188 -12.25 2.91 -14.89
CA VAL A 188 -11.81 4.30 -14.87
C VAL A 188 -11.04 4.59 -13.59
N ASP A 189 -9.83 5.12 -13.76
CA ASP A 189 -9.00 5.64 -12.68
C ASP A 189 -8.82 7.16 -12.86
N VAL A 190 -8.78 7.90 -11.74
CA VAL A 190 -8.55 9.35 -11.74
C VAL A 190 -7.17 9.65 -11.17
N PHE A 191 -6.39 10.42 -11.92
CA PHE A 191 -5.10 10.96 -11.51
C PHE A 191 -5.25 12.43 -11.09
N TYR A 192 -4.69 12.80 -9.94
CA TYR A 192 -4.67 14.17 -9.42
C TYR A 192 -3.31 14.46 -8.78
N ASP A 193 -2.67 15.59 -9.13
CA ASP A 193 -1.33 16.00 -8.72
C ASP A 193 -1.22 17.47 -8.29
#